data_AF-A0A2E6H0C1-F1
#
_entry.id   AF-A0A2E6H0C1-F1
#
_cell.length_a   1.000
_cell.length_b   1.000
_cell.length_c   1.000
_cell.angle_alpha   90.00
_cell.angle_beta   90.00
_cell.angle_gamma   90.00
#
_symmetry.space_group_name_H-M   'P 1'
#
loop_
_entity.id
_entity.type
_entity.pdbx_description
1 polymer ?
#
loop_
_entity_poly.entity_id
_entity_poly.type
_entity_poly.pdbx_seq_one_letter_code
_entity_poly.pdbx_strand_id
1 'polypeptide(L)'
;MRLLLLSTAIFIFINSAEARMFERKAKVLFTDSSSTLQENWIKGNMSEEEGVRHLVKLLLKSKTGKKLLYLAKEKAAAQGETLLEVIKVGEGSLTDTTLVRRFSPSNPEQIDYETKTKVFVNQNLNTMDAVLDLAHELTHFTYREPFNPYRQNFKLHEFIHSTVEGKGGEVDAYMIECKVKQELFPKQNNSSSNCNKVTDQETGKLSKKLGAQQFYKVGQFVRKFKRDLERFGIESHEFPYLSEDDSDFISSAYGKPYPIAALEEYVTIMGKACQNDYRRLAVLSRGTNRSPASEGTDFVHSRQSSLSRMKNNFSLRCNSFINTP
;
A
#
# COMPACT_ATOMS: atom_id res chain seq x y z
N MET A 1 55.46 2.26 31.24
CA MET A 1 54.21 2.05 32.01
C MET A 1 53.35 3.29 31.78
N ARG A 2 52.37 3.29 30.85
CA ARG A 2 50.98 2.76 31.00
C ARG A 2 50.32 3.39 32.25
N LEU A 3 49.24 4.17 32.21
CA LEU A 3 48.03 4.14 31.38
C LEU A 3 47.31 5.50 31.57
N LEU A 4 46.90 6.20 30.50
CA LEU A 4 45.93 7.30 30.57
C LEU A 4 44.71 6.88 29.74
N LEU A 5 43.62 6.55 30.43
CA LEU A 5 42.33 6.18 29.86
C LEU A 5 41.62 7.45 29.39
N LEU A 6 41.61 7.71 28.08
CA LEU A 6 40.61 8.56 27.46
C LEU A 6 39.39 7.69 27.14
N SER A 7 38.29 7.88 27.88
CA SER A 7 36.99 7.36 27.51
C SER A 7 36.35 8.26 26.45
N THR A 8 36.43 7.84 25.19
CA THR A 8 35.59 8.43 24.14
C THR A 8 34.20 7.81 24.22
N ALA A 9 33.25 8.57 24.77
CA ALA A 9 31.83 8.27 24.65
C ALA A 9 31.40 8.51 23.20
N ILE A 10 31.14 7.42 22.46
CA ILE A 10 30.54 7.47 21.14
C ILE A 10 29.04 7.70 21.34
N PHE A 11 28.59 8.94 21.17
CA PHE A 11 27.17 9.25 21.02
C PHE A 11 26.70 8.67 19.68
N ILE A 12 25.99 7.54 19.74
CA ILE A 12 25.21 7.02 18.63
C ILE A 12 24.01 7.95 18.49
N PHE A 13 24.07 8.88 17.53
CA PHE A 13 22.89 9.57 17.02
C PHE A 13 22.01 8.52 16.32
N ILE A 14 21.06 7.97 17.06
CA ILE A 14 19.91 7.31 16.48
C ILE A 14 19.10 8.46 15.86
N ASN A 15 19.24 8.65 14.54
CA ASN A 15 18.26 9.41 13.77
C ASN A 15 16.96 8.61 13.79
N SER A 16 16.18 8.80 14.86
CA SER A 16 14.76 8.54 14.86
C SER A 16 14.17 9.48 13.81
N ALA A 17 13.96 8.97 12.60
CA ALA A 17 13.04 9.60 11.67
C ALA A 17 11.64 9.46 12.29
N GLU A 18 11.34 10.34 13.26
CA GLU A 18 9.97 10.64 13.63
C GLU A 18 9.32 11.17 12.36
N ALA A 19 8.52 10.32 11.72
CA ALA A 19 7.54 10.77 10.76
C ALA A 19 6.68 11.79 11.51
N ARG A 20 6.95 13.08 11.31
CA ARG A 20 6.09 14.15 11.79
C ARG A 20 4.74 13.92 11.15
N MET A 21 3.84 13.35 11.93
CA MET A 21 2.45 13.14 11.56
C MET A 21 1.85 14.54 11.44
N PHE A 22 1.88 15.05 10.21
CA PHE A 22 1.29 16.35 9.90
C PHE A 22 -0.19 16.24 10.23
N GLU A 23 -0.65 17.04 11.18
CA GLU A 23 -2.06 17.16 11.55
C GLU A 23 -2.81 17.72 10.34
N ARG A 24 -3.20 16.81 9.45
CA ARG A 24 -3.99 17.14 8.28
C ARG A 24 -5.43 17.13 8.74
N LYS A 25 -6.04 18.31 8.71
CA LYS A 25 -7.44 18.44 8.34
C LYS A 25 -7.60 17.84 6.94
N ALA A 26 -7.69 16.51 6.85
CA ALA A 26 -8.44 15.90 5.77
C ALA A 26 -9.77 16.64 5.79
N LYS A 27 -10.04 17.42 4.73
CA LYS A 27 -11.36 18.00 4.54
C LYS A 27 -12.28 16.79 4.43
N VAL A 28 -12.89 16.46 5.56
CA VAL A 28 -13.89 15.42 5.71
C VAL A 28 -14.93 15.72 4.66
N LEU A 29 -14.95 14.88 3.63
CA LEU A 29 -15.99 14.92 2.63
C LEU A 29 -17.24 14.48 3.38
N PHE A 30 -18.27 15.32 3.35
CA PHE A 30 -19.62 15.12 3.90
C PHE A 30 -19.83 15.67 5.32
N THR A 31 -20.49 16.82 5.40
CA THR A 31 -21.16 17.35 6.59
C THR A 31 -22.69 17.33 6.37
N ASP A 32 -23.41 16.86 7.39
CA ASP A 32 -24.88 16.92 7.65
C ASP A 32 -25.80 15.91 6.95
N SER A 33 -26.85 15.30 7.56
CA SER A 33 -27.43 15.32 8.92
C SER A 33 -28.22 14.01 9.19
N SER A 34 -27.87 13.26 10.24
CA SER A 34 -28.78 12.41 11.05
C SER A 34 -28.02 11.97 12.32
N SER A 35 -28.65 12.08 13.49
CA SER A 35 -27.95 12.19 14.78
C SER A 35 -27.15 10.96 15.24
N THR A 36 -27.26 9.81 14.58
CA THR A 36 -26.41 8.63 14.90
C THR A 36 -25.28 8.40 13.90
N LEU A 37 -25.38 8.95 12.69
CA LEU A 37 -24.37 8.79 11.64
C LEU A 37 -23.22 9.79 11.76
N GLN A 38 -23.47 10.94 12.39
CA GLN A 38 -22.48 11.99 12.64
C GLN A 38 -21.66 11.75 13.92
N GLU A 39 -22.12 10.84 14.78
CA GLU A 39 -21.37 10.41 15.95
C GLU A 39 -20.20 9.51 15.54
N ASN A 40 -19.13 9.55 16.36
CA ASN A 40 -18.01 8.64 16.22
C ASN A 40 -18.50 7.17 16.29
N TRP A 41 -17.91 6.31 15.46
CA TRP A 41 -18.30 4.89 15.36
C TRP A 41 -17.80 4.03 16.52
N ILE A 42 -16.80 4.50 17.26
CA ILE A 42 -16.34 3.93 18.52
C ILE A 42 -16.91 4.80 19.65
N LYS A 43 -17.94 4.31 20.34
CA LYS A 43 -18.69 5.07 21.34
C LYS A 43 -18.30 4.68 22.77
N GLY A 44 -17.93 5.66 23.59
CA GLY A 44 -17.82 5.51 25.05
C GLY A 44 -17.00 4.29 25.48
N ASN A 45 -17.67 3.31 26.10
CA ASN A 45 -17.07 2.06 26.63
C ASN A 45 -17.02 0.90 25.63
N MET A 46 -17.33 1.14 24.35
CA MET A 46 -17.33 0.11 23.32
C MET A 46 -15.90 -0.37 23.05
N SER A 47 -15.70 -1.69 23.00
CA SER A 47 -14.44 -2.27 22.55
C SER A 47 -14.24 -2.06 21.05
N GLU A 48 -12.98 -2.06 20.61
CA GLU A 48 -12.63 -1.97 19.18
C GLU A 48 -13.36 -3.03 18.33
N GLU A 49 -13.45 -4.26 18.84
CA GLU A 49 -14.12 -5.36 18.15
C GLU A 49 -15.63 -5.10 18.00
N GLU A 50 -16.28 -4.55 19.03
CA GLU A 50 -17.69 -4.16 18.97
C GLU A 50 -17.93 -3.05 17.94
N GLY A 51 -17.03 -2.07 17.87
CA GLY A 51 -17.04 -1.02 16.84
C GLY A 51 -16.95 -1.61 15.44
N VAL A 52 -16.00 -2.53 15.22
CA VAL A 52 -15.82 -3.19 13.92
C VAL A 52 -17.06 -4.01 13.57
N ARG A 53 -17.63 -4.76 14.53
CA ARG A 53 -18.88 -5.50 14.35
C ARG A 53 -20.04 -4.57 14.00
N HIS A 54 -20.09 -3.36 14.56
CA HIS A 54 -21.08 -2.35 14.22
C HIS A 54 -20.96 -1.91 12.76
N LEU A 55 -19.75 -1.57 12.29
CA LEU A 55 -19.51 -1.20 10.89
C LEU A 55 -19.86 -2.33 9.93
N VAL A 56 -19.45 -3.57 10.23
CA VAL A 56 -19.80 -4.76 9.42
C VAL A 56 -21.32 -4.94 9.33
N LYS A 57 -22.05 -4.77 10.44
CA LYS A 57 -23.52 -4.84 10.45
C LYS A 57 -24.17 -3.75 9.59
N LEU A 58 -23.61 -2.55 9.56
CA LEU A 58 -24.08 -1.48 8.68
C LEU A 58 -23.82 -1.82 7.21
N LEU A 59 -22.60 -2.26 6.88
CA LEU A 59 -22.20 -2.59 5.52
C LEU A 59 -23.01 -3.76 4.94
N LEU A 60 -23.47 -4.71 5.77
CA LEU A 60 -24.37 -5.80 5.37
C LEU A 60 -25.74 -5.33 4.85
N LYS A 61 -26.17 -4.09 5.16
CA LYS A 61 -27.42 -3.53 4.63
C LYS A 61 -27.30 -3.11 3.16
N SER A 62 -26.08 -2.93 2.65
CA SER A 62 -25.79 -2.67 1.24
C SER A 62 -25.65 -4.00 0.48
N LYS A 63 -26.25 -4.09 -0.71
CA LYS A 63 -26.09 -5.24 -1.60
C LYS A 63 -24.63 -5.39 -2.02
N THR A 64 -24.00 -4.28 -2.40
CA THR A 64 -22.58 -4.23 -2.77
C THR A 64 -21.70 -4.57 -1.56
N GLY A 65 -21.96 -3.96 -0.39
CA GLY A 65 -21.25 -4.22 0.86
C GLY A 65 -21.35 -5.68 1.32
N LYS A 66 -22.53 -6.30 1.23
CA LYS A 66 -22.72 -7.73 1.54
C LYS A 66 -21.87 -8.64 0.64
N LYS A 67 -21.81 -8.36 -0.66
CA LYS A 67 -20.96 -9.12 -1.59
C LYS A 67 -19.47 -8.93 -1.28
N LEU A 68 -19.06 -7.71 -0.96
CA LEU A 68 -17.69 -7.40 -0.57
C LEU A 68 -17.26 -8.15 0.69
N LEU A 69 -18.10 -8.11 1.74
CA LEU A 69 -17.85 -8.83 3.00
C LEU A 69 -17.74 -10.34 2.80
N TYR A 70 -18.56 -10.92 1.92
CA TYR A 70 -18.45 -12.35 1.57
C TYR A 70 -17.08 -12.67 0.98
N LEU A 71 -16.63 -11.91 -0.01
CA LEU A 71 -15.34 -12.16 -0.67
C LEU A 71 -14.15 -11.85 0.26
N ALA A 72 -14.25 -10.82 1.09
CA ALA A 72 -13.26 -10.52 2.10
C ALA A 72 -13.14 -11.66 3.12
N LYS A 73 -14.27 -12.25 3.55
CA LYS A 73 -14.26 -13.41 4.44
C LYS A 73 -13.52 -14.60 3.82
N GLU A 74 -13.77 -14.91 2.55
CA GLU A 74 -13.06 -15.98 1.84
C GLU A 74 -11.55 -15.71 1.78
N LYS A 75 -11.13 -14.48 1.48
CA LYS A 75 -9.71 -14.11 1.45
C LYS A 75 -9.05 -14.11 2.83
N ALA A 76 -9.78 -13.74 3.88
CA ALA A 76 -9.30 -13.85 5.26
C ALA A 76 -9.08 -15.33 5.65
N ALA A 77 -10.04 -16.20 5.32
CA ALA A 77 -9.93 -17.62 5.58
C ALA A 77 -8.72 -18.26 4.85
N ALA A 78 -8.42 -17.80 3.63
CA ALA A 78 -7.21 -18.21 2.91
C ALA A 78 -5.89 -17.78 3.59
N GLN A 79 -5.92 -16.76 4.46
CA GLN A 79 -4.81 -16.34 5.31
C GLN A 79 -4.81 -17.03 6.69
N GLY A 80 -5.77 -17.93 6.95
CA GLY A 80 -5.95 -18.58 8.25
C GLY A 80 -6.55 -17.68 9.33
N GLU A 81 -7.23 -16.59 8.95
CA GLU A 81 -7.81 -15.61 9.85
C GLU A 81 -9.31 -15.43 9.59
N THR A 82 -10.03 -14.96 10.60
CA THR A 82 -11.40 -14.49 10.45
C THR A 82 -11.42 -13.04 9.95
N LEU A 83 -12.55 -12.63 9.38
CA LEU A 83 -12.72 -11.25 8.90
C LEU A 83 -12.50 -10.20 10.00
N LEU A 84 -12.91 -10.49 11.25
CA LEU A 84 -12.73 -9.57 12.38
C LEU A 84 -11.28 -9.52 12.88
N GLU A 85 -10.48 -10.56 12.63
CA GLU A 85 -9.04 -10.53 12.94
C GLU A 85 -8.23 -9.75 11.89
N VAL A 86 -8.74 -9.65 10.67
CA VAL A 86 -8.15 -8.86 9.57
C VAL A 86 -8.42 -7.36 9.74
N ILE A 87 -9.63 -6.99 10.17
CA ILE A 87 -10.03 -5.59 10.36
C ILE A 87 -9.57 -5.10 11.74
N LYS A 88 -8.84 -3.99 11.77
CA LYS A 88 -8.27 -3.36 12.96
C LYS A 88 -8.69 -1.89 13.03
N VAL A 89 -8.72 -1.38 14.25
CA VAL A 89 -8.82 0.05 14.51
C VAL A 89 -7.44 0.68 14.37
N GLY A 90 -7.36 1.85 13.75
CA GLY A 90 -6.11 2.58 13.56
C GLY A 90 -6.29 4.10 13.69
N GLU A 91 -5.16 4.82 13.72
CA GLU A 91 -5.15 6.30 13.70
C GLU A 91 -5.49 6.87 12.32
N GLY A 92 -5.31 6.05 11.27
CA GLY A 92 -5.65 6.35 9.89
C GLY A 92 -6.15 5.09 9.19
N SER A 93 -6.77 5.29 8.03
CA SER A 93 -7.31 4.20 7.22
C SER A 93 -6.32 3.78 6.15
N LEU A 94 -6.03 2.48 6.11
CA LEU A 94 -5.13 1.87 5.14
C LEU A 94 -5.28 0.34 5.10
N THR A 95 -5.02 -0.23 3.94
CA THR A 95 -4.84 -1.67 3.75
C THR A 95 -3.36 -2.00 3.65
N ASP A 96 -2.79 -2.53 4.73
CA ASP A 96 -1.37 -2.86 4.80
C ASP A 96 -1.13 -4.29 4.32
N THR A 97 -0.19 -4.48 3.40
CA THR A 97 0.22 -5.80 2.92
C THR A 97 1.68 -6.03 3.27
N THR A 98 1.91 -6.99 4.16
CA THR A 98 3.26 -7.45 4.50
C THR A 98 3.63 -8.66 3.65
N LEU A 99 4.75 -8.55 2.93
CA LEU A 99 5.39 -9.67 2.23
C LEU A 99 6.47 -10.29 3.11
N VAL A 100 6.21 -11.50 3.60
CA VAL A 100 7.17 -12.32 4.35
C VAL A 100 7.92 -13.21 3.36
N ARG A 101 9.26 -13.13 3.43
CA ARG A 101 10.17 -13.98 2.66
C ARG A 101 10.78 -15.01 3.59
N ARG A 102 10.49 -16.30 3.37
CA ARG A 102 11.06 -17.41 4.13
C ARG A 102 12.12 -18.10 3.29
N PHE A 103 13.23 -18.45 3.92
CA PHE A 103 14.31 -19.19 3.29
C PHE A 103 14.35 -20.59 3.87
N SER A 104 14.53 -21.60 3.03
CA SER A 104 14.77 -22.96 3.52
C SER A 104 16.16 -23.03 4.18
N PRO A 105 16.27 -23.53 5.42
CA PRO A 105 17.56 -23.72 6.08
C PRO A 105 18.47 -24.72 5.35
N SER A 106 17.87 -25.73 4.71
CA SER A 106 18.58 -26.78 3.97
C SER A 106 18.85 -26.42 2.51
N ASN A 107 18.07 -25.49 1.94
CA ASN A 107 18.27 -24.99 0.59
C ASN A 107 18.10 -23.46 0.52
N PRO A 108 19.17 -22.67 0.75
CA PRO A 108 19.10 -21.21 0.75
C PRO A 108 18.66 -20.57 -0.59
N GLU A 109 18.61 -21.33 -1.68
CA GLU A 109 18.06 -20.88 -2.96
C GLU A 109 16.53 -20.96 -3.03
N GLN A 110 15.94 -21.86 -2.24
CA GLN A 110 14.50 -21.99 -2.13
C GLN A 110 13.95 -20.87 -1.23
N ILE A 111 13.11 -20.05 -1.83
CA ILE A 111 12.51 -18.88 -1.20
C ILE A 111 11.00 -18.99 -1.32
N ASP A 112 10.33 -19.07 -0.18
CA ASP A 112 8.88 -19.04 -0.11
C ASP A 112 8.43 -17.62 0.22
N TYR A 113 7.37 -17.18 -0.45
CA TYR A 113 6.77 -15.87 -0.25
C TYR A 113 5.36 -16.06 0.33
N GLU A 114 5.11 -15.41 1.45
CA GLU A 114 3.80 -15.38 2.10
C GLU A 114 3.38 -13.92 2.26
N THR A 115 2.13 -13.62 1.95
CA THR A 115 1.58 -12.26 2.07
C THR A 115 0.48 -12.25 3.11
N LYS A 116 0.57 -11.34 4.07
CA LYS A 116 -0.48 -11.08 5.06
C LYS A 116 -0.97 -9.67 4.89
N THR A 117 -2.29 -9.49 4.83
CA THR A 117 -2.90 -8.17 4.63
C THR A 117 -3.85 -7.85 5.77
N LYS A 118 -3.75 -6.64 6.32
CA LYS A 118 -4.63 -6.11 7.37
C LYS A 118 -5.35 -4.87 6.87
N VAL A 119 -6.56 -4.66 7.36
CA VAL A 119 -7.38 -3.49 7.05
C VAL A 119 -7.47 -2.64 8.32
N PHE A 120 -7.03 -1.40 8.25
CA PHE A 120 -7.16 -0.44 9.35
C PHE A 120 -8.23 0.58 9.00
N VAL A 121 -9.14 0.84 9.95
CA VAL A 121 -10.18 1.88 9.86
C VAL A 121 -9.88 2.96 10.88
N ASN A 122 -9.90 4.22 10.45
CA ASN A 122 -9.63 5.36 11.32
C ASN A 122 -10.68 5.52 12.42
N GLN A 123 -10.24 5.45 13.67
CA GLN A 123 -11.10 5.63 14.85
C GLN A 123 -11.75 7.00 14.98
N ASN A 124 -11.21 8.02 14.31
CA ASN A 124 -11.67 9.40 14.45
C ASN A 124 -12.81 9.78 13.49
N LEU A 125 -13.22 8.86 12.61
CA LEU A 125 -14.31 9.09 11.66
C LEU A 125 -15.68 9.08 12.35
N ASN A 126 -16.64 9.74 11.72
CA ASN A 126 -18.04 9.50 12.07
C ASN A 126 -18.50 8.15 11.48
N THR A 127 -19.65 7.66 11.93
CA THR A 127 -20.16 6.33 11.55
C THR A 127 -20.41 6.19 10.05
N MET A 128 -20.87 7.24 9.37
CA MET A 128 -21.06 7.21 7.92
C MET A 128 -19.74 7.09 7.18
N ASP A 129 -18.77 7.92 7.51
CA ASP A 129 -17.46 7.92 6.84
C ASP A 129 -16.72 6.62 7.14
N ALA A 130 -16.78 6.13 8.37
CA ALA A 130 -16.13 4.87 8.76
C ALA A 130 -16.68 3.64 8.02
N VAL A 131 -17.99 3.58 7.72
CA VAL A 131 -18.55 2.45 6.94
C VAL A 131 -18.18 2.52 5.46
N LEU A 132 -18.07 3.73 4.91
CA LEU A 132 -17.64 3.95 3.52
C LEU A 132 -16.16 3.65 3.36
N ASP A 133 -15.36 4.15 4.30
CA ASP A 133 -13.92 3.91 4.39
C ASP A 133 -13.61 2.41 4.59
N LEU A 134 -14.36 1.71 5.45
CA LEU A 134 -14.26 0.26 5.55
C LEU A 134 -14.56 -0.44 4.21
N ALA A 135 -15.53 0.05 3.42
CA ALA A 135 -15.82 -0.52 2.11
C ALA A 135 -14.70 -0.24 1.09
N HIS A 136 -14.08 0.94 1.15
CA HIS A 136 -12.91 1.30 0.35
C HIS A 136 -11.74 0.35 0.66
N GLU A 137 -11.37 0.23 1.94
CA GLU A 137 -10.25 -0.61 2.35
C GLU A 137 -10.52 -2.11 2.15
N LEU A 138 -11.74 -2.59 2.39
CA LEU A 138 -12.08 -3.96 2.07
C LEU A 138 -12.01 -4.25 0.57
N THR A 139 -12.19 -3.25 -0.30
CA THR A 139 -12.01 -3.42 -1.75
C THR A 139 -10.55 -3.69 -2.08
N HIS A 140 -9.62 -2.90 -1.54
CA HIS A 140 -8.19 -3.17 -1.65
C HIS A 140 -7.86 -4.55 -1.10
N PHE A 141 -8.29 -4.85 0.13
CA PHE A 141 -8.04 -6.13 0.76
C PHE A 141 -8.54 -7.27 -0.11
N THR A 142 -9.77 -7.21 -0.62
CA THR A 142 -10.39 -8.32 -1.35
C THR A 142 -9.74 -8.54 -2.70
N TYR A 143 -9.52 -7.47 -3.47
CA TYR A 143 -9.27 -7.58 -4.90
C TYR A 143 -7.84 -7.27 -5.33
N ARG A 144 -7.08 -6.49 -4.55
CA ARG A 144 -5.71 -6.14 -4.90
C ARG A 144 -4.85 -7.40 -4.86
N GLU A 145 -4.10 -7.61 -5.92
CA GLU A 145 -3.10 -8.68 -5.98
C GLU A 145 -1.88 -8.27 -5.17
N PRO A 146 -1.30 -9.16 -4.36
CA PRO A 146 -0.07 -8.86 -3.65
C PRO A 146 1.08 -8.61 -4.63
N PHE A 147 1.79 -7.50 -4.44
CA PHE A 147 3.01 -7.24 -5.19
C PHE A 147 4.19 -8.04 -4.65
N ASN A 148 5.18 -8.32 -5.50
CA ASN A 148 6.43 -8.94 -5.10
C ASN A 148 7.62 -8.23 -5.79
N PRO A 149 8.40 -7.42 -5.06
CA PRO A 149 9.49 -6.64 -5.64
C PRO A 149 10.68 -7.50 -6.10
N TYR A 150 10.68 -8.79 -5.75
CA TYR A 150 11.72 -9.73 -6.16
C TYR A 150 11.42 -10.37 -7.52
N ARG A 151 10.22 -10.20 -8.09
CA ARG A 151 9.90 -10.64 -9.46
C ARG A 151 10.63 -9.77 -10.49
N GLN A 152 11.04 -10.38 -11.61
CA GLN A 152 11.81 -9.68 -12.66
C GLN A 152 10.99 -8.60 -13.39
N ASN A 153 9.67 -8.72 -13.40
CA ASN A 153 8.76 -7.80 -14.08
C ASN A 153 8.15 -6.74 -13.15
N PHE A 154 8.68 -6.51 -11.94
CA PHE A 154 8.14 -5.49 -11.05
C PHE A 154 8.58 -4.07 -11.47
N LYS A 155 7.84 -3.48 -12.43
CA LYS A 155 8.14 -2.18 -13.03
C LYS A 155 7.30 -1.05 -12.44
N LEU A 156 7.86 0.17 -12.44
CA LEU A 156 7.18 1.35 -11.89
C LEU A 156 5.87 1.68 -12.61
N HIS A 157 5.82 1.64 -13.95
CA HIS A 157 4.58 1.96 -14.69
C HIS A 157 3.45 0.97 -14.35
N GLU A 158 3.77 -0.33 -14.31
CA GLU A 158 2.81 -1.38 -13.92
C GLU A 158 2.36 -1.19 -12.47
N PHE A 159 3.25 -0.78 -11.56
CA PHE A 159 2.92 -0.54 -10.17
C PHE A 159 1.98 0.67 -9.99
N ILE A 160 2.26 1.80 -10.66
CA ILE A 160 1.40 2.98 -10.63
C ILE A 160 0.03 2.62 -11.22
N HIS A 161 -0.01 2.03 -12.42
CA HIS A 161 -1.25 1.65 -13.08
C HIS A 161 -2.04 0.64 -12.23
N SER A 162 -1.39 -0.38 -11.67
CA SER A 162 -2.03 -1.37 -10.78
C SER A 162 -2.59 -0.73 -9.51
N THR A 163 -1.88 0.24 -8.94
CA THR A 163 -2.33 0.93 -7.72
C THR A 163 -3.52 1.84 -8.00
N VAL A 164 -3.52 2.59 -9.10
CA VAL A 164 -4.61 3.52 -9.44
C VAL A 164 -5.79 2.82 -10.10
N GLU A 165 -5.55 2.12 -11.21
CA GLU A 165 -6.60 1.58 -12.11
C GLU A 165 -6.75 0.06 -12.04
N GLY A 166 -5.78 -0.64 -11.44
CA GLY A 166 -5.80 -2.08 -11.32
C GLY A 166 -7.03 -2.59 -10.56
N LYS A 167 -7.29 -3.90 -10.70
CA LYS A 167 -8.36 -4.56 -9.95
C LYS A 167 -8.09 -4.41 -8.45
N GLY A 168 -9.03 -3.77 -7.73
CA GLY A 168 -8.84 -3.43 -6.32
C GLY A 168 -7.86 -2.28 -6.08
N GLY A 169 -7.49 -1.51 -7.11
CA GLY A 169 -6.83 -0.23 -6.99
C GLY A 169 -7.80 0.88 -6.58
N GLU A 170 -7.30 2.11 -6.51
CA GLU A 170 -8.02 3.27 -5.96
C GLU A 170 -9.30 3.61 -6.72
N VAL A 171 -9.28 3.53 -8.06
CA VAL A 171 -10.48 3.77 -8.87
C VAL A 171 -11.56 2.74 -8.54
N ASP A 172 -11.19 1.46 -8.43
CA ASP A 172 -12.13 0.39 -8.10
C ASP A 172 -12.69 0.53 -6.68
N ALA A 173 -11.83 0.84 -5.71
CA ALA A 173 -12.20 1.10 -4.32
C ALA A 173 -13.18 2.28 -4.22
N TYR A 174 -12.87 3.39 -4.89
CA TYR A 174 -13.74 4.55 -4.91
C TYR A 174 -15.09 4.29 -5.61
N MET A 175 -15.10 3.49 -6.70
CA MET A 175 -16.36 3.10 -7.34
C MET A 175 -17.23 2.25 -6.40
N ILE A 176 -16.63 1.36 -5.61
CA ILE A 176 -17.36 0.53 -4.65
C ILE A 176 -17.86 1.38 -3.48
N GLU A 177 -17.03 2.28 -2.95
CA GLU A 177 -17.42 3.25 -1.92
C GLU A 177 -18.66 4.04 -2.36
N CYS A 178 -18.64 4.62 -3.57
CA CYS A 178 -19.77 5.38 -4.09
C CYS A 178 -21.04 4.52 -4.27
N LYS A 179 -20.93 3.25 -4.68
CA LYS A 179 -22.08 2.33 -4.73
C LYS A 179 -22.65 2.05 -3.35
N VAL A 180 -21.78 1.76 -2.38
CA VAL A 180 -22.20 1.52 -0.99
C VAL A 180 -22.87 2.76 -0.42
N LYS A 181 -22.33 3.95 -0.69
CA LYS A 181 -22.95 5.22 -0.30
C LYS A 181 -24.34 5.39 -0.89
N GLN A 182 -24.51 5.16 -2.19
CA GLN A 182 -25.81 5.24 -2.85
C GLN A 182 -26.83 4.26 -2.28
N GLU A 183 -26.39 3.06 -1.90
CA GLU A 183 -27.25 2.01 -1.34
C GLU A 183 -27.62 2.24 0.13
N LEU A 184 -26.70 2.73 0.97
CA LEU A 184 -26.93 2.97 2.40
C LEU A 184 -27.56 4.33 2.68
N PHE A 185 -27.22 5.34 1.88
CA PHE A 185 -27.45 6.75 2.15
C PHE A 185 -28.08 7.50 0.95
N PRO A 186 -29.18 6.99 0.34
CA PRO A 186 -29.71 7.55 -0.91
C PRO A 186 -30.18 9.01 -0.79
N LYS A 187 -30.63 9.43 0.39
CA LYS A 187 -31.09 10.81 0.64
C LYS A 187 -29.95 11.83 0.73
N GLN A 188 -28.72 11.38 1.04
CA GLN A 188 -27.52 12.22 1.15
C GLN A 188 -26.73 12.26 -0.17
N ASN A 189 -27.27 11.68 -1.24
CA ASN A 189 -26.57 11.58 -2.53
C ASN A 189 -26.66 12.87 -3.37
N ASN A 190 -27.59 13.79 -3.05
CA ASN A 190 -27.88 14.96 -3.87
C ASN A 190 -27.33 16.25 -3.24
N SER A 191 -26.15 16.68 -3.69
CA SER A 191 -25.76 18.10 -3.97
C SER A 191 -24.27 18.42 -3.81
N SER A 192 -23.45 17.61 -3.13
CA SER A 192 -22.04 17.93 -2.88
C SER A 192 -21.08 16.73 -2.84
N SER A 193 -21.50 15.56 -3.33
CA SER A 193 -20.69 14.35 -3.24
C SER A 193 -19.58 14.30 -4.28
N ASN A 194 -18.34 13.98 -3.90
CA ASN A 194 -17.26 13.69 -4.86
C ASN A 194 -17.61 12.52 -5.79
N CYS A 195 -18.58 11.66 -5.44
CA CYS A 195 -19.11 10.63 -6.34
C CYS A 195 -19.69 11.21 -7.65
N ASN A 196 -20.13 12.47 -7.66
CA ASN A 196 -20.61 13.12 -8.87
C ASN A 196 -19.49 13.35 -9.89
N LYS A 197 -18.23 13.49 -9.44
CA LYS A 197 -17.05 13.66 -10.33
C LYS A 197 -16.72 12.41 -11.12
N VAL A 198 -17.23 11.26 -10.69
CA VAL A 198 -17.04 9.96 -11.34
C VAL A 198 -18.36 9.35 -11.84
N THR A 199 -19.44 10.13 -11.78
CA THR A 199 -20.75 9.74 -12.31
C THR A 199 -20.93 10.41 -13.67
N ASP A 200 -21.23 9.59 -14.67
CA ASP A 200 -21.59 10.04 -16.00
C ASP A 200 -22.94 10.78 -15.93
N GLN A 201 -22.95 12.04 -16.37
CA GLN A 201 -24.10 12.93 -16.19
C GLN A 201 -25.28 12.56 -17.11
N GLU A 202 -25.01 11.89 -18.23
CA GLU A 202 -26.05 11.48 -19.18
C GLU A 202 -26.76 10.22 -18.71
N THR A 203 -25.99 9.23 -18.24
CA THR A 203 -26.50 7.91 -17.86
C THR A 203 -26.79 7.77 -16.37
N GLY A 204 -26.27 8.68 -15.53
CA GLY A 204 -26.34 8.60 -14.07
C GLY A 204 -25.53 7.45 -13.47
N LYS A 205 -24.67 6.79 -14.26
CA LYS A 205 -23.90 5.61 -13.83
C LYS A 205 -22.46 6.00 -13.49
N LEU A 206 -21.87 5.30 -12.53
CA LEU A 206 -20.45 5.43 -12.22
C LEU A 206 -19.59 5.00 -13.41
N SER A 207 -18.58 5.81 -13.73
CA SER A 207 -17.67 5.60 -14.85
C SER A 207 -16.24 5.46 -14.35
N LYS A 208 -15.67 4.25 -14.53
CA LYS A 208 -14.24 4.00 -14.22
C LYS A 208 -13.31 4.93 -15.00
N LYS A 209 -13.67 5.28 -16.24
CA LYS A 209 -12.89 6.21 -17.07
C LYS A 209 -12.83 7.60 -16.45
N LEU A 210 -13.97 8.13 -15.98
CA LEU A 210 -14.00 9.39 -15.25
C LEU A 210 -13.21 9.28 -13.94
N GLY A 211 -13.32 8.15 -13.24
CA GLY A 211 -12.49 7.82 -12.08
C GLY A 211 -11.00 7.97 -12.38
N ALA A 212 -10.49 7.23 -13.37
CA ALA A 212 -9.09 7.32 -13.78
C ALA A 212 -8.66 8.76 -14.09
N GLN A 213 -9.46 9.50 -14.86
CA GLN A 213 -9.19 10.92 -15.15
C GLN A 213 -9.05 11.79 -13.90
N GLN A 214 -9.87 11.59 -12.88
CA GLN A 214 -9.75 12.34 -11.63
C GLN A 214 -8.51 11.93 -10.82
N PHE A 215 -8.19 10.64 -10.75
CA PHE A 215 -7.06 10.14 -9.96
C PHE A 215 -5.70 10.50 -10.56
N TYR A 216 -5.61 10.75 -11.88
CA TYR A 216 -4.38 11.22 -12.54
C TYR A 216 -4.19 12.74 -12.56
N LYS A 217 -5.07 13.50 -11.92
CA LYS A 217 -4.80 14.91 -11.61
C LYS A 217 -3.71 14.97 -10.55
N VAL A 218 -2.59 15.60 -10.86
CA VAL A 218 -1.44 15.70 -9.94
C VAL A 218 -1.04 17.14 -9.63
N GLY A 219 -1.76 18.13 -10.14
CA GLY A 219 -1.54 19.54 -9.83
C GLY A 219 -0.12 20.01 -10.12
N GLN A 220 0.38 20.83 -9.20
CA GLN A 220 1.76 21.33 -9.19
C GLN A 220 2.86 20.25 -9.27
N PHE A 221 2.55 18.98 -8.96
CA PHE A 221 3.53 17.90 -8.98
C PHE A 221 3.83 17.40 -10.40
N VAL A 222 3.04 17.75 -11.41
CA VAL A 222 3.14 17.20 -12.78
C VAL A 222 4.54 17.31 -13.37
N ARG A 223 5.21 18.46 -13.24
CA ARG A 223 6.56 18.67 -13.78
C ARG A 223 7.60 17.79 -13.10
N LYS A 224 7.51 17.65 -11.77
CA LYS A 224 8.40 16.78 -11.00
C LYS A 224 8.14 15.32 -11.36
N PHE A 225 6.87 14.93 -11.46
CA PHE A 225 6.47 13.57 -11.78
C PHE A 225 6.99 13.12 -13.14
N LYS A 226 6.83 13.95 -14.19
CA LYS A 226 7.38 13.63 -15.52
C LYS A 226 8.89 13.40 -15.50
N ARG A 227 9.66 14.27 -14.82
CA ARG A 227 11.10 14.08 -14.64
C ARG A 227 11.44 12.81 -13.86
N ASP A 228 10.67 12.49 -12.83
CA ASP A 228 10.88 11.27 -12.06
C ASP A 228 10.57 10.03 -12.91
N LEU A 229 9.53 10.04 -13.76
CA LEU A 229 9.24 8.96 -14.72
C LEU A 229 10.37 8.77 -15.74
N GLU A 230 10.90 9.86 -16.31
CA GLU A 230 12.03 9.83 -17.25
C GLU A 230 13.27 9.16 -16.64
N ARG A 231 13.53 9.37 -15.33
CA ARG A 231 14.64 8.70 -14.61
C ARG A 231 14.46 7.18 -14.53
N PHE A 232 13.24 6.68 -14.62
CA PHE A 232 12.92 5.26 -14.70
C PHE A 232 12.75 4.77 -16.15
N GLY A 233 13.02 5.62 -17.15
CA GLY A 233 12.87 5.29 -18.57
C GLY A 233 11.42 5.12 -19.01
N ILE A 234 10.48 5.79 -18.32
CA ILE A 234 9.06 5.74 -18.61
C ILE A 234 8.64 7.03 -19.31
N GLU A 235 7.95 6.89 -20.43
CA GLU A 235 7.45 8.04 -21.17
C GLU A 235 6.13 8.53 -20.59
N SER A 236 5.91 9.85 -20.59
CA SER A 236 4.68 10.44 -20.03
C SER A 236 3.40 9.99 -20.75
N HIS A 237 3.50 9.55 -22.02
CA HIS A 237 2.35 9.10 -22.80
C HIS A 237 1.76 7.78 -22.28
N GLU A 238 2.51 7.02 -21.47
CA GLU A 238 2.00 5.82 -20.78
C GLU A 238 0.93 6.16 -19.73
N PHE A 239 0.81 7.43 -19.33
CA PHE A 239 -0.22 7.94 -18.43
C PHE A 239 -1.12 8.96 -19.14
N PRO A 240 -2.07 8.51 -19.99
CA PRO A 240 -2.82 9.39 -20.88
C PRO A 240 -3.74 10.39 -20.16
N TYR A 241 -4.05 10.13 -18.88
CA TYR A 241 -4.90 10.98 -18.07
C TYR A 241 -4.12 11.93 -17.15
N LEU A 242 -2.79 11.93 -17.21
CA LEU A 242 -1.96 12.80 -16.38
C LEU A 242 -2.27 14.28 -16.66
N SER A 243 -2.75 15.00 -15.64
CA SER A 243 -3.16 16.40 -15.75
C SER A 243 -2.45 17.30 -14.72
N GLU A 244 -2.26 18.56 -15.10
CA GLU A 244 -1.77 19.64 -14.23
C GLU A 244 -2.87 20.20 -13.31
N ASP A 245 -4.13 19.73 -13.45
CA ASP A 245 -5.23 20.13 -12.58
C ASP A 245 -5.02 19.68 -11.14
N ASP A 246 -5.56 20.44 -10.19
CA ASP A 246 -5.54 20.08 -8.78
C ASP A 246 -6.33 18.79 -8.51
N SER A 247 -5.78 17.98 -7.61
CA SER A 247 -6.35 16.69 -7.23
C SER A 247 -7.22 16.82 -6.00
N ASP A 248 -8.45 16.31 -6.10
CA ASP A 248 -9.30 16.06 -4.94
C ASP A 248 -9.01 14.70 -4.27
N PHE A 249 -8.29 13.83 -4.98
CA PHE A 249 -8.04 12.45 -4.59
C PHE A 249 -6.60 12.32 -4.09
N ILE A 250 -6.45 12.44 -2.78
CA ILE A 250 -5.18 12.48 -2.08
C ILE A 250 -5.01 11.22 -1.25
N SER A 251 -3.87 10.53 -1.41
CA SER A 251 -3.51 9.38 -0.58
C SER A 251 -3.44 9.79 0.90
N SER A 252 -4.11 9.05 1.77
CA SER A 252 -4.08 9.26 3.23
C SER A 252 -2.66 9.11 3.80
N ALA A 253 -1.91 8.11 3.32
CA ALA A 253 -0.59 7.75 3.84
C ALA A 253 0.53 8.73 3.44
N TYR A 254 0.51 9.22 2.19
CA TYR A 254 1.56 10.11 1.67
C TYR A 254 1.12 11.56 1.61
N GLY A 255 -0.19 11.79 1.63
CA GLY A 255 -0.76 13.11 1.56
C GLY A 255 -0.46 13.83 0.24
N LYS A 256 -0.40 13.06 -0.84
CA LYS A 256 -0.11 13.49 -2.22
C LYS A 256 -1.11 12.83 -3.18
N PRO A 257 -1.28 13.35 -4.40
CA PRO A 257 -2.06 12.67 -5.44
C PRO A 257 -1.55 11.25 -5.68
N TYR A 258 -2.45 10.33 -5.98
CA TYR A 258 -2.15 8.90 -6.00
C TYR A 258 -1.00 8.45 -6.92
N PRO A 259 -0.85 8.96 -8.15
CA PRO A 259 0.31 8.60 -8.98
C PRO A 259 1.64 8.98 -8.33
N ILE A 260 1.68 10.12 -7.63
CA ILE A 260 2.87 10.59 -6.91
C ILE A 260 3.14 9.70 -5.69
N ALA A 261 2.08 9.39 -4.93
CA ALA A 261 2.16 8.51 -3.77
C ALA A 261 2.64 7.10 -4.16
N ALA A 262 2.10 6.53 -5.24
CA ALA A 262 2.50 5.22 -5.76
C ALA A 262 3.97 5.20 -6.22
N LEU A 263 4.48 6.29 -6.82
CA LEU A 263 5.89 6.40 -7.15
C LEU A 263 6.77 6.38 -5.90
N GLU A 264 6.41 7.15 -4.86
CA GLU A 264 7.17 7.18 -3.61
C GLU A 264 7.11 5.85 -2.85
N GLU A 265 5.97 5.18 -2.88
CA GLU A 265 5.79 3.83 -2.35
C GLU A 265 6.67 2.83 -3.10
N TYR A 266 6.67 2.85 -4.43
CA TYR A 266 7.52 1.99 -5.26
C TYR A 266 9.00 2.17 -4.93
N VAL A 267 9.47 3.43 -4.85
CA VAL A 267 10.86 3.73 -4.50
C VAL A 267 11.21 3.20 -3.12
N THR A 268 10.30 3.33 -2.15
CA THR A 268 10.49 2.81 -0.79
C THR A 268 10.56 1.28 -0.76
N ILE A 269 9.64 0.60 -1.46
CA ILE A 269 9.60 -0.86 -1.55
C ILE A 269 10.89 -1.38 -2.21
N MET A 270 11.28 -0.79 -3.34
CA MET A 270 12.47 -1.21 -4.07
C MET A 270 13.75 -0.91 -3.31
N GLY A 271 13.85 0.23 -2.63
CA GLY A 271 14.97 0.54 -1.75
C GLY A 271 15.16 -0.51 -0.65
N LYS A 272 14.08 -0.91 0.03
CA LYS A 272 14.11 -1.98 1.05
C LYS A 272 14.49 -3.34 0.44
N ALA A 273 13.92 -3.71 -0.71
CA ALA A 273 14.24 -4.96 -1.39
C ALA A 273 15.73 -5.01 -1.80
N CYS A 274 16.26 -3.92 -2.34
CA CYS A 274 17.66 -3.79 -2.71
C CYS A 274 18.59 -3.82 -1.50
N GLN A 275 18.25 -3.16 -0.39
CA GLN A 275 19.03 -3.24 0.84
C GLN A 275 19.11 -4.68 1.37
N ASN A 276 18.00 -5.43 1.31
CA ASN A 276 17.95 -6.82 1.73
C ASN A 276 18.79 -7.73 0.83
N ASP A 277 18.69 -7.60 -0.50
CA ASP A 277 19.50 -8.37 -1.43
C ASP A 277 21.00 -8.02 -1.29
N TYR A 278 21.35 -6.76 -1.04
CA TYR A 278 22.74 -6.34 -0.77
C TYR A 278 23.30 -7.01 0.49
N ARG A 279 22.56 -7.00 1.61
CA ARG A 279 22.96 -7.68 2.85
C ARG A 279 23.17 -9.17 2.61
N ARG A 280 22.29 -9.81 1.83
CA ARG A 280 22.41 -11.24 1.48
C ARG A 280 23.67 -11.52 0.65
N LEU A 281 23.95 -10.69 -0.36
CA LEU A 281 25.18 -10.78 -1.15
C LEU A 281 26.44 -10.63 -0.28
N ALA A 282 26.42 -9.70 0.70
CA ALA A 282 27.53 -9.52 1.63
C ALA A 282 27.78 -10.76 2.49
N VAL A 283 26.73 -11.44 2.96
CA VAL A 283 26.87 -12.70 3.72
C VAL A 283 27.41 -13.83 2.84
N LEU A 284 26.87 -14.00 1.64
CA LEU A 284 27.28 -15.09 0.73
C LEU A 284 28.72 -14.92 0.24
N SER A 285 29.13 -13.69 -0.06
CA SER A 285 30.50 -13.38 -0.50
C SER A 285 31.57 -13.54 0.59
N ARG A 286 31.22 -13.40 1.87
CA ARG A 286 32.16 -13.70 2.97
C ARG A 286 32.46 -15.18 3.10
N GLY A 287 31.51 -16.04 2.73
CA GLY A 287 31.66 -17.49 2.81
C GLY A 287 32.31 -18.14 1.59
N THR A 288 32.67 -17.40 0.54
CA THR A 288 33.37 -17.97 -0.64
C THR A 288 34.89 -18.09 -0.45
N ASN A 289 35.48 -17.42 0.55
CA ASN A 289 36.94 -17.47 0.80
C ASN A 289 37.34 -18.54 1.82
N ARG A 290 36.38 -19.21 2.48
CA ARG A 290 36.61 -20.28 3.45
C ARG A 290 35.47 -21.29 3.38
N SER A 291 35.68 -22.37 2.63
CA SER A 291 34.86 -23.59 2.72
C SER A 291 35.56 -24.61 3.62
N PRO A 292 34.83 -25.35 4.48
CA PRO A 292 35.37 -26.52 5.16
C PRO A 292 35.98 -27.49 4.14
N ALA A 293 37.10 -28.12 4.48
CA ALA A 293 37.77 -29.10 3.61
C ALA A 293 36.89 -30.34 3.29
N SER A 294 35.76 -30.50 3.99
CA SER A 294 34.75 -31.53 3.79
C SER A 294 33.71 -31.19 2.72
N GLU A 295 33.68 -29.97 2.18
CA GLU A 295 32.77 -29.60 1.09
C GLU A 295 33.35 -30.05 -0.25
N GLY A 296 32.60 -30.87 -1.00
CA GLY A 296 33.00 -31.32 -2.34
C GLY A 296 33.02 -30.18 -3.38
N THR A 297 33.78 -30.38 -4.46
CA THR A 297 33.92 -29.42 -5.58
C THR A 297 32.59 -28.99 -6.19
N ASP A 298 31.61 -29.89 -6.25
CA ASP A 298 30.28 -29.62 -6.80
C ASP A 298 29.48 -28.63 -5.96
N PHE A 299 29.66 -28.65 -4.64
CA PHE A 299 29.02 -27.70 -3.72
C PHE A 299 29.61 -26.29 -3.86
N VAL A 300 30.93 -26.20 -4.03
CA VAL A 300 31.62 -24.92 -4.27
C VAL A 300 31.20 -24.31 -5.61
N HIS A 301 31.10 -25.12 -6.67
CA HIS A 301 30.63 -24.67 -7.99
C HIS A 301 29.16 -24.20 -7.98
N SER A 302 28.26 -24.92 -7.28
CA SER A 302 26.85 -24.50 -7.17
C SER A 302 26.72 -23.18 -6.39
N ARG A 303 27.54 -22.98 -5.36
CA ARG A 303 27.56 -21.75 -4.57
C ARG A 303 28.07 -20.55 -5.38
N GLN A 304 29.10 -20.74 -6.20
CA GLN A 304 29.66 -19.68 -7.04
C GLN A 304 28.74 -19.29 -8.19
N SER A 305 28.04 -20.26 -8.80
CA SER A 305 27.00 -19.98 -9.81
C SER A 305 25.80 -19.27 -9.20
N SER A 306 25.36 -19.68 -8.00
CA SER A 306 24.32 -19.01 -7.22
C SER A 306 24.65 -17.55 -6.94
N LEU A 307 25.86 -17.29 -6.44
CA LEU A 307 26.35 -15.94 -6.15
C LEU A 307 26.37 -15.07 -7.42
N SER A 308 26.84 -15.63 -8.54
CA SER A 308 26.88 -14.91 -9.82
C SER A 308 25.48 -14.54 -10.32
N ARG A 309 24.53 -15.50 -10.26
CA ARG A 309 23.12 -15.25 -10.58
C ARG A 309 22.51 -14.18 -9.69
N MET A 310 22.79 -14.21 -8.40
CA MET A 310 22.27 -13.22 -7.44
C MET A 310 22.86 -11.82 -7.69
N LYS A 311 24.16 -11.72 -7.98
CA LYS A 311 24.80 -10.45 -8.37
C LYS A 311 24.18 -9.86 -9.63
N ASN A 312 23.92 -10.69 -10.64
CA ASN A 312 23.27 -10.25 -11.87
C ASN A 312 21.85 -9.74 -11.62
N ASN A 313 21.03 -10.50 -10.87
CA ASN A 313 19.67 -10.09 -10.51
C ASN A 313 19.66 -8.80 -9.68
N PHE A 314 20.60 -8.65 -8.75
CA PHE A 314 20.76 -7.43 -7.95
C PHE A 314 21.11 -6.23 -8.83
N SER A 315 22.10 -6.36 -9.71
CA SER A 315 22.49 -5.29 -10.65
C SER A 315 21.29 -4.85 -11.51
N LEU A 316 20.63 -5.80 -12.19
CA LEU A 316 19.48 -5.50 -13.04
C LEU A 316 18.34 -4.77 -12.30
N ARG A 317 18.08 -5.14 -11.04
CA ARG A 317 16.98 -4.59 -10.25
C ARG A 317 17.33 -3.27 -9.56
N CYS A 318 18.56 -3.15 -9.06
CA CYS A 318 18.94 -2.15 -8.07
C CYS A 318 19.84 -1.05 -8.62
N ASN A 319 20.32 -1.12 -9.85
CA ASN A 319 21.19 -0.09 -10.42
C ASN A 319 20.59 1.32 -10.36
N SER A 320 19.27 1.46 -10.54
CA SER A 320 18.57 2.75 -10.44
C SER A 320 18.36 3.23 -8.99
N PHE A 321 18.66 2.41 -7.99
CA PHE A 321 18.41 2.68 -6.56
C PHE A 321 19.69 2.80 -5.72
N ILE A 322 20.82 2.27 -6.21
CA ILE A 322 22.11 2.25 -5.49
C ILE A 322 22.77 3.64 -5.43
N ASN A 323 22.36 4.60 -6.27
CA ASN A 323 22.93 5.95 -6.34
C ASN A 323 21.97 7.07 -5.93
N THR A 324 20.88 6.76 -5.23
CA THR A 324 19.97 7.78 -4.70
C THR A 324 20.44 8.16 -3.29
N PRO A 325 20.89 9.41 -3.06
CA PRO A 325 21.41 9.85 -1.76
C PRO A 325 20.38 9.78 -0.64
#